data_AF-A0A2V6FZQ5-F1
#
_entry.id   AF-A0A2V6FZQ5-F1
#
_cell.length_a   1.000
_cell.length_b   1.000
_cell.length_c   1.000
_cell.angle_alpha   90.00
_cell.angle_beta   90.00
_cell.angle_gamma   90.00
#
_symmetry.space_group_name_H-M   'P 1'
#
loop_
_entity.id
_entity.type
_entity.pdbx_description
1 polymer ?
#
loop_
_entity_poly.entity_id
_entity_poly.type
_entity_poly.pdbx_seq_one_letter_code
_entity_poly.pdbx_strand_id
1 'polypeptide(L)'
;CPNLIVLPTRFDVYRREAAIIRGILYQFTSTIEPLSLDEAYLDVTGHPSAPGALAQLVRETIFRKTKLTSSAGIGPNKLIAKIASEINKPNGQFEVKPEDVTEFMQDLPVRKIWGIGEKTERKLEELGIKTCGDLQRSSRAELVDLFGKFGLDLYDLCRGDDHRLVDPDRPRKSLSTEET
;
A
#
# COMPACT_ATOMS: atom_id res chain seq x y z
N CYS A 1 26.90 -4.07 -10.16
CA CYS A 1 27.49 -3.09 -9.22
C CYS A 1 28.78 -3.68 -8.63
N PRO A 2 29.98 -3.40 -9.20
CA PRO A 2 31.24 -4.03 -8.78
C PRO A 2 31.67 -3.71 -7.33
N ASN A 3 31.19 -2.60 -6.77
CA ASN A 3 31.52 -2.12 -5.43
C ASN A 3 30.44 -2.46 -4.38
N LEU A 4 29.61 -3.48 -4.62
CA LEU A 4 28.53 -3.86 -3.71
C LEU A 4 29.11 -4.39 -2.39
N ILE A 5 28.76 -3.73 -1.27
CA ILE A 5 29.08 -4.21 0.08
C ILE A 5 27.91 -5.05 0.59
N VAL A 6 28.16 -6.33 0.88
CA VAL A 6 27.17 -7.25 1.43
C VAL A 6 27.31 -7.30 2.95
N LEU A 7 26.21 -7.06 3.67
CA LEU A 7 26.17 -7.08 5.14
C LEU A 7 25.28 -8.22 5.64
N PRO A 8 25.62 -8.88 6.77
CA PRO A 8 24.77 -9.89 7.37
C PRO A 8 23.46 -9.28 7.92
N THR A 9 22.38 -10.06 7.89
CA THR A 9 21.07 -9.64 8.41
C THR A 9 21.06 -9.61 9.94
N ARG A 10 20.49 -8.55 10.52
CA ARG A 10 20.30 -8.40 11.98
C ARG A 10 18.81 -8.32 12.33
N PHE A 11 18.10 -9.44 12.20
CA PHE A 11 16.64 -9.50 12.36
C PHE A 11 16.15 -9.10 13.76
N ASP A 12 16.97 -9.31 14.79
CA ASP A 12 16.73 -8.82 16.13
C ASP A 12 16.62 -7.30 16.17
N VAL A 13 17.55 -6.58 15.52
CA VAL A 13 17.53 -5.13 15.40
C VAL A 13 16.31 -4.67 14.61
N TYR A 14 16.02 -5.30 13.47
CA TYR A 14 14.88 -4.91 12.63
C TYR A 14 13.54 -5.07 13.38
N ARG A 15 13.36 -6.17 14.10
CA ARG A 15 12.16 -6.40 14.92
C ARG A 15 12.03 -5.38 16.05
N ARG A 16 13.14 -5.03 16.70
CA ARG A 16 13.17 -4.02 17.77
C ARG A 16 12.76 -2.65 17.25
N GLU A 17 13.37 -2.18 16.17
CA GLU A 17 13.03 -0.87 15.59
C GLU A 17 11.58 -0.85 15.07
N ALA A 18 11.13 -1.93 14.44
CA ALA A 18 9.74 -2.10 14.03
C ALA A 18 8.76 -2.02 15.20
N ALA A 19 9.10 -2.58 16.37
CA ALA A 19 8.27 -2.49 17.58
C ALA A 19 8.19 -1.06 18.12
N ILE A 20 9.31 -0.32 18.09
CA ILE A 20 9.34 1.11 18.48
C ILE A 20 8.46 1.92 17.55
N ILE A 21 8.58 1.72 16.23
CA ILE A 21 7.75 2.40 15.23
C ILE A 21 6.27 2.08 15.45
N ARG A 22 5.90 0.81 15.66
CA ARG A 22 4.50 0.45 15.98
C ARG A 22 3.98 1.17 17.24
N GLY A 23 4.79 1.23 18.30
CA GLY A 23 4.43 1.98 19.52
C GLY A 23 4.27 3.49 19.29
N ILE A 24 4.93 4.06 18.27
CA ILE A 24 4.70 5.44 17.81
C ILE A 24 3.35 5.52 17.10
N LEU A 25 3.06 4.62 16.16
CA LEU A 25 1.80 4.64 15.40
C LEU A 25 0.56 4.55 16.31
N TYR A 26 0.61 3.72 17.37
CA TYR A 26 -0.47 3.60 18.36
C TYR A 26 -0.79 4.89 19.15
N GLN A 27 0.08 5.90 19.11
CA GLN A 27 -0.21 7.20 19.72
C GLN A 27 -1.18 8.05 18.88
N PHE A 28 -1.38 7.69 17.60
CA PHE A 28 -2.20 8.46 16.65
C PHE A 28 -3.53 7.79 16.34
N THR A 29 -3.60 6.46 16.39
CA THR A 29 -4.85 5.69 16.25
C THR A 29 -4.69 4.31 16.89
N SER A 30 -5.80 3.71 17.30
CA SER A 30 -5.83 2.31 17.75
C SER A 30 -6.10 1.33 16.59
N THR A 31 -6.61 1.83 15.46
CA THR A 31 -6.97 1.01 14.29
C THR A 31 -5.79 0.93 13.34
N ILE A 32 -4.93 -0.06 13.55
CA ILE A 32 -3.67 -0.26 12.80
C ILE A 32 -3.60 -1.69 12.30
N GLU A 33 -3.35 -1.88 11.00
CA GLU A 33 -3.11 -3.19 10.38
C GLU A 33 -1.65 -3.29 9.88
N PRO A 34 -0.76 -3.99 10.61
CA PRO A 34 0.60 -4.25 10.15
C PRO A 34 0.63 -5.17 8.92
N LEU A 35 1.42 -4.82 7.91
CA LEU A 35 1.64 -5.65 6.72
C LEU A 35 2.99 -6.38 6.76
N SER A 36 4.01 -5.71 7.27
CA SER A 36 5.39 -6.19 7.37
C SER A 36 6.05 -5.60 8.62
N LEU A 37 7.38 -5.70 8.72
CA LEU A 37 8.13 -5.01 9.78
C LEU A 37 8.12 -3.49 9.61
N ASP A 38 8.02 -3.00 8.38
CA ASP A 38 8.22 -1.59 8.00
C ASP A 38 6.98 -0.93 7.36
N GLU A 39 5.89 -1.68 7.15
CA GLU A 39 4.64 -1.17 6.59
C GLU A 39 3.43 -1.50 7.49
N ALA A 40 2.53 -0.52 7.63
CA ALA A 40 1.24 -0.68 8.29
C ALA A 40 0.20 0.29 7.70
N TYR A 41 -1.06 -0.12 7.68
CA TYR A 41 -2.18 0.79 7.46
C TYR A 41 -2.65 1.38 8.78
N LEU A 42 -3.03 2.65 8.75
CA LEU A 42 -3.66 3.35 9.86
C LEU A 42 -5.01 3.85 9.39
N ASP A 43 -6.07 3.51 10.10
CA ASP A 43 -7.35 4.20 9.95
C ASP A 43 -7.36 5.40 10.90
N VAL A 44 -7.48 6.57 10.31
CA VAL A 44 -7.50 7.87 11.01
C VAL A 44 -8.83 8.59 10.77
N THR A 45 -9.86 7.88 10.30
CA THR A 45 -11.22 8.39 10.19
C THR A 45 -11.68 8.86 11.58
N GLY A 46 -11.96 10.15 11.70
CA GLY A 46 -12.35 10.79 12.97
C GLY A 46 -11.21 11.42 13.77
N HIS A 47 -9.95 11.31 13.33
CA HIS A 47 -8.86 12.08 13.93
C HIS A 47 -9.05 13.58 13.65
N PRO A 48 -8.85 14.49 14.63
CA PRO A 48 -9.15 15.92 14.47
C PRO A 48 -8.22 16.67 13.52
N SER A 49 -7.01 16.17 13.30
CA SER A 49 -6.03 16.76 12.38
C SER A 49 -6.30 16.37 10.93
N ALA A 50 -5.98 17.28 10.00
CA ALA A 50 -5.98 16.97 8.57
C ALA A 50 -5.03 15.79 8.26
N PRO A 51 -5.42 14.83 7.40
CA PRO A 51 -4.63 13.62 7.13
C PRO A 51 -3.18 13.88 6.69
N GLY A 52 -2.95 14.83 5.78
CA GLY A 52 -1.60 15.20 5.36
C GLY A 52 -0.72 15.74 6.51
N ALA A 53 -1.28 16.59 7.38
CA ALA A 53 -0.57 17.12 8.54
C ALA A 53 -0.28 16.02 9.58
N LEU A 54 -1.23 15.11 9.78
CA LEU A 54 -1.05 13.95 10.65
C LEU A 54 0.07 13.04 10.13
N ALA A 55 0.07 12.70 8.84
CA ALA A 55 1.11 11.88 8.23
C ALA A 55 2.51 12.52 8.39
N GLN A 56 2.62 13.83 8.22
CA GLN A 56 3.86 14.56 8.45
C GLN A 56 4.33 14.40 9.91
N LEU A 57 3.43 14.63 10.87
CA LEU A 57 3.73 14.51 12.30
C LEU A 57 4.18 13.09 12.68
N VAL A 58 3.55 12.05 12.11
CA VAL A 58 3.95 10.65 12.31
C VAL A 58 5.39 10.44 11.83
N ARG A 59 5.69 10.87 10.59
CA ARG A 59 7.01 10.69 9.97
C ARG A 59 8.11 11.43 10.75
N GLU A 60 7.86 12.67 11.15
CA GLU A 60 8.78 13.47 11.98
C GLU A 60 9.01 12.81 13.35
N THR A 61 7.96 12.24 13.95
CA THR A 61 8.07 11.54 15.24
C THR A 61 8.90 10.26 15.12
N ILE A 62 8.69 9.47 14.07
CA ILE A 62 9.51 8.29 13.74
C ILE A 62 10.98 8.71 13.61
N PHE A 63 11.28 9.72 12.78
CA PHE A 63 12.65 10.18 12.55
C PHE A 63 13.30 10.70 13.83
N ARG A 64 12.59 11.51 14.63
CA ARG A 64 13.11 12.05 15.89
C ARG A 64 13.50 10.95 16.87
N LYS A 65 12.70 9.88 16.97
CA LYS A 65 12.89 8.79 17.94
C LYS A 65 13.85 7.69 17.48
N THR A 66 13.89 7.40 16.18
CA THR A 66 14.61 6.22 15.64
C THR A 66 15.77 6.59 14.72
N LYS A 67 15.83 7.84 14.23
CA LYS A 67 16.70 8.30 13.13
C LYS A 67 16.49 7.56 11.81
N LEU A 68 15.38 6.82 11.69
CA LEU A 68 14.93 6.19 10.45
C LEU A 68 13.95 7.12 9.74
N THR A 69 14.08 7.23 8.42
CA THR A 69 13.12 7.95 7.60
C THR A 69 11.94 7.03 7.28
N SER A 70 10.78 7.62 7.01
CA SER A 70 9.62 6.91 6.50
C SER A 70 8.91 7.74 5.45
N SER A 71 8.17 7.05 4.59
CA SER A 71 7.25 7.64 3.62
C SER A 71 5.82 7.29 3.97
N ALA A 72 4.87 8.13 3.54
CA ALA A 72 3.46 7.91 3.82
C ALA A 72 2.60 8.15 2.57
N GLY A 73 1.60 7.31 2.38
CA GLY A 73 0.53 7.52 1.41
C GLY A 73 -0.77 7.77 2.14
N ILE A 74 -1.50 8.78 1.69
CA ILE A 74 -2.79 9.18 2.24
C ILE A 74 -3.83 9.04 1.15
N GLY A 75 -4.94 8.37 1.45
CA GLY A 75 -6.03 8.16 0.51
C GLY A 75 -7.32 7.77 1.21
N PRO A 76 -8.47 7.78 0.50
CA PRO A 76 -9.77 7.47 1.07
C PRO A 76 -9.98 5.99 1.40
N ASN A 77 -9.09 5.12 0.93
CA ASN A 77 -9.11 3.68 1.21
C ASN A 77 -7.70 3.07 1.10
N LYS A 78 -7.58 1.78 1.42
CA LYS A 78 -6.31 1.04 1.48
C LYS A 78 -5.58 0.97 0.13
N LEU A 79 -6.30 0.79 -0.97
CA LEU A 79 -5.73 0.75 -2.32
C LEU A 79 -5.01 2.07 -2.62
N ILE A 80 -5.74 3.18 -2.52
CA ILE A 80 -5.22 4.51 -2.86
C ILE A 80 -4.06 4.89 -1.94
N ALA A 81 -4.21 4.66 -0.62
CA ALA A 81 -3.15 4.94 0.35
C ALA A 81 -1.87 4.15 0.06
N LYS A 82 -1.96 2.88 -0.34
CA LYS A 82 -0.77 2.07 -0.67
C LYS A 82 -0.07 2.60 -1.91
N ILE A 83 -0.81 2.90 -2.97
CA ILE A 83 -0.23 3.42 -4.21
C ILE A 83 0.44 4.77 -3.94
N ALA A 84 -0.26 5.67 -3.24
CA ALA A 84 0.25 6.99 -2.86
C ALA A 84 1.57 6.90 -2.07
N SER A 85 1.72 5.88 -1.22
CA SER A 85 2.92 5.71 -0.38
C SER A 85 4.22 5.52 -1.16
N GLU A 86 4.14 5.10 -2.43
CA GLU A 86 5.30 4.84 -3.29
C GLU A 86 5.74 6.07 -4.12
N ILE A 87 4.88 7.09 -4.28
CA ILE A 87 5.08 8.16 -5.27
C ILE A 87 6.25 9.09 -4.90
N ASN A 88 6.30 9.54 -3.64
CA ASN A 88 7.30 10.49 -3.15
C ASN A 88 8.36 9.80 -2.25
N LYS A 89 8.68 8.53 -2.52
CA LYS A 89 9.82 7.86 -1.86
C LYS A 89 11.15 8.38 -2.42
N PRO A 90 12.22 8.51 -1.60
CA PRO A 90 12.28 8.26 -0.15
C PRO A 90 11.95 9.49 0.69
N ASN A 91 11.52 9.28 1.93
CA ASN A 91 11.30 10.33 2.94
C ASN A 91 10.35 11.48 2.48
N GLY A 92 9.34 11.14 1.68
CA GLY A 92 8.24 12.03 1.33
C GLY A 92 6.87 11.41 1.62
N GLN A 93 5.82 12.18 1.35
CA GLN A 93 4.44 11.73 1.45
C GLN A 93 3.63 12.21 0.25
N PHE A 94 2.52 11.52 -0.04
CA PHE A 94 1.60 11.89 -1.09
C PHE A 94 0.16 11.66 -0.63
N GLU A 95 -0.73 12.62 -0.90
CA GLU A 95 -2.14 12.57 -0.55
C GLU A 95 -2.98 12.60 -1.81
N VAL A 96 -3.89 11.63 -1.94
CA VAL A 96 -4.94 11.61 -2.95
C VAL A 96 -6.25 11.88 -2.25
N LYS A 97 -6.90 12.99 -2.58
CA LYS A 97 -8.19 13.33 -1.99
C LYS A 97 -9.32 12.55 -2.67
N PRO A 98 -10.48 12.37 -2.02
CA PRO A 98 -11.62 11.66 -2.60
C PRO A 98 -12.02 12.19 -3.99
N GLU A 99 -12.02 13.51 -4.17
CA GLU A 99 -12.35 14.17 -5.43
C GLU A 99 -11.35 13.91 -6.57
N ASP A 100 -10.10 13.57 -6.23
CA ASP A 100 -9.01 13.36 -7.18
C ASP A 100 -8.86 11.89 -7.60
N VAL A 101 -9.58 10.95 -6.94
CA VAL A 101 -9.39 9.50 -7.15
C VAL A 101 -9.64 9.09 -8.60
N THR A 102 -10.69 9.61 -9.23
CA THR A 102 -11.04 9.24 -10.61
C THR A 102 -9.92 9.58 -11.58
N GLU A 103 -9.40 10.81 -11.52
CA GLU A 103 -8.30 11.26 -12.37
C GLU A 103 -7.01 10.51 -12.04
N PHE A 104 -6.71 10.34 -10.74
CA PHE A 104 -5.55 9.61 -10.27
C PHE A 104 -5.50 8.16 -10.80
N MET A 105 -6.64 7.49 -10.83
CA MET A 105 -6.73 6.11 -11.32
C MET A 105 -6.63 6.02 -12.84
N GLN A 106 -7.12 7.00 -13.59
CA GLN A 106 -7.23 6.94 -15.04
C GLN A 106 -5.89 6.62 -15.74
N ASP A 107 -4.81 7.29 -15.32
CA ASP A 107 -3.47 7.11 -15.90
C ASP A 107 -2.60 6.11 -15.13
N LEU A 108 -3.11 5.53 -14.04
CA LEU A 108 -2.35 4.62 -13.20
C LEU A 108 -2.06 3.31 -13.96
N PRO A 109 -0.79 2.86 -14.09
CA PRO A 109 -0.48 1.56 -14.67
C PRO A 109 -1.16 0.43 -13.88
N VAL A 110 -1.77 -0.53 -14.57
CA VAL A 110 -2.51 -1.63 -13.91
C VAL A 110 -1.65 -2.40 -12.91
N ARG A 111 -0.34 -2.50 -13.16
CA ARG A 111 0.64 -3.14 -12.28
C ARG A 111 0.72 -2.56 -10.86
N LYS A 112 0.23 -1.33 -10.67
CA LYS A 112 0.17 -0.69 -9.35
C LYS A 112 -1.00 -1.19 -8.50
N ILE A 113 -2.01 -1.83 -9.09
CA ILE A 113 -3.09 -2.46 -8.35
C ILE A 113 -2.56 -3.70 -7.63
N TRP A 114 -2.84 -3.80 -6.32
CA TRP A 114 -2.46 -4.97 -5.54
C TRP A 114 -3.16 -6.23 -6.07
N GLY A 115 -2.38 -7.29 -6.31
CA GLY A 115 -2.85 -8.56 -6.87
C GLY A 115 -2.46 -8.74 -8.35
N ILE A 116 -2.13 -7.66 -9.05
CA ILE A 116 -1.60 -7.74 -10.41
C ILE A 116 -0.09 -7.96 -10.35
N GLY A 117 0.33 -9.22 -10.52
CA GLY A 117 1.72 -9.61 -10.74
C GLY A 117 2.11 -9.57 -12.21
N GLU A 118 3.38 -9.85 -12.51
CA GLU A 118 3.95 -9.85 -13.88
C GLU A 118 3.15 -10.68 -14.89
N LYS A 119 2.67 -11.87 -14.48
CA LYS A 119 1.85 -12.73 -15.35
C LYS A 119 0.50 -12.10 -15.72
N THR A 120 -0.16 -11.47 -14.74
CA THR A 120 -1.46 -10.82 -14.96
C THR A 120 -1.30 -9.55 -15.78
N GLU A 121 -0.26 -8.76 -15.50
CA GLU A 121 0.13 -7.58 -16.26
C GLU A 121 0.35 -7.92 -17.73
N ARG A 122 1.17 -8.94 -18.03
CA ARG A 122 1.42 -9.37 -19.41
C ARG A 122 0.14 -9.80 -20.14
N LYS A 123 -0.77 -10.53 -19.47
CA LYS A 123 -2.05 -10.92 -20.05
C LYS A 123 -2.93 -9.70 -20.38
N LEU A 124 -2.90 -8.66 -19.54
CA LEU A 124 -3.61 -7.39 -19.80
C LEU A 124 -2.95 -6.62 -20.95
N GLU A 125 -1.62 -6.58 -21.02
CA GLU A 125 -0.89 -5.94 -22.12
C GLU A 125 -1.17 -6.58 -23.47
N GLU A 126 -1.29 -7.91 -23.54
CA GLU A 126 -1.69 -8.67 -24.74
C GLU A 126 -3.10 -8.30 -25.23
N LEU A 127 -3.96 -7.77 -24.33
CA LEU A 127 -5.29 -7.24 -24.63
C LEU A 127 -5.28 -5.72 -24.90
N GLY A 128 -4.10 -5.09 -24.93
CA GLY A 128 -3.95 -3.64 -25.11
C GLY A 128 -4.31 -2.81 -23.89
N ILE A 129 -4.39 -3.42 -22.70
CA ILE A 129 -4.73 -2.75 -21.44
C ILE A 129 -3.46 -2.46 -20.66
N LYS A 130 -3.13 -1.18 -20.47
CA LYS A 130 -1.92 -0.75 -19.75
C LYS A 130 -2.22 0.07 -18.51
N THR A 131 -3.26 0.89 -18.57
CA THR A 131 -3.69 1.73 -17.44
C THR A 131 -5.01 1.26 -16.83
N CYS A 132 -5.34 1.75 -15.64
CA CYS A 132 -6.65 1.46 -15.06
C CYS A 132 -7.76 2.11 -15.90
N GLY A 133 -7.52 3.27 -16.54
CA GLY A 133 -8.44 3.85 -17.52
C GLY A 133 -8.70 2.94 -18.73
N ASP A 134 -7.70 2.17 -19.17
CA ASP A 134 -7.91 1.14 -20.18
C ASP A 134 -8.82 0.01 -19.68
N LEU A 135 -8.50 -0.48 -18.49
CA LEU A 135 -9.18 -1.59 -17.85
C LEU A 135 -10.63 -1.25 -17.49
N GLN A 136 -10.92 0.02 -17.16
CA GLN A 136 -12.27 0.52 -16.89
C GLN A 136 -13.22 0.40 -18.08
N ARG A 137 -12.71 0.26 -19.32
CA ARG A 137 -13.54 0.03 -20.51
C ARG A 137 -14.10 -1.39 -20.58
N SER A 138 -13.51 -2.34 -19.86
CA SER A 138 -14.02 -3.71 -19.77
C SER A 138 -15.23 -3.77 -18.85
N SER A 139 -16.21 -4.57 -19.26
CA SER A 139 -17.36 -4.94 -18.44
C SER A 139 -16.93 -5.87 -17.30
N ARG A 140 -17.74 -5.89 -16.24
CA ARG A 140 -17.52 -6.79 -15.10
C ARG A 140 -17.51 -8.27 -15.53
N ALA A 141 -18.37 -8.64 -16.47
CA ALA A 141 -18.46 -10.01 -16.99
C ALA A 141 -17.16 -10.43 -17.70
N GLU A 142 -16.62 -9.58 -18.58
CA GLU A 142 -15.36 -9.87 -19.28
C GLU A 142 -14.19 -10.07 -18.31
N LEU A 143 -14.10 -9.23 -17.26
CA LEU A 143 -13.03 -9.38 -16.26
C LEU A 143 -13.17 -10.67 -15.46
N VAL A 144 -14.39 -11.08 -15.15
CA VAL A 144 -14.67 -12.35 -14.46
C VAL A 144 -14.32 -13.54 -15.35
N ASP A 145 -14.66 -13.50 -16.64
CA ASP A 145 -14.30 -14.57 -17.57
C ASP A 145 -12.77 -14.71 -17.72
N LEU A 146 -12.04 -13.59 -17.67
CA LEU A 146 -10.58 -13.58 -17.80
C LEU A 146 -9.82 -13.96 -16.52
N PHE A 147 -10.33 -13.58 -15.34
CA PHE A 147 -9.59 -13.63 -14.06
C PHE A 147 -10.35 -14.32 -12.93
N GLY A 148 -11.53 -14.87 -13.19
CA GLY A 148 -12.39 -15.53 -12.21
C GLY A 148 -12.80 -14.58 -11.10
N LYS A 149 -12.70 -15.05 -9.84
CA LYS A 149 -13.03 -14.24 -8.65
C LYS A 149 -12.23 -12.93 -8.59
N PHE A 150 -10.97 -12.95 -8.99
CA PHE A 150 -10.14 -11.73 -9.01
C PHE A 150 -10.65 -10.71 -10.02
N GLY A 151 -11.35 -11.14 -11.08
CA GLY A 151 -12.00 -10.23 -12.02
C GLY A 151 -13.11 -9.38 -11.40
N LEU A 152 -13.80 -9.90 -10.38
CA LEU A 152 -14.77 -9.12 -9.60
C LEU A 152 -14.07 -7.98 -8.87
N ASP A 153 -13.01 -8.30 -8.12
CA ASP A 153 -12.24 -7.32 -7.36
C ASP A 153 -11.57 -6.31 -8.32
N LEU A 154 -11.04 -6.79 -9.45
CA LEU A 154 -10.32 -5.97 -10.42
C LEU A 154 -11.21 -4.90 -11.06
N TYR A 155 -12.50 -5.20 -11.26
CA TYR A 155 -13.47 -4.22 -11.75
C TYR A 155 -13.62 -3.03 -10.80
N ASP A 156 -13.68 -3.29 -9.49
CA ASP A 156 -13.82 -2.24 -8.47
C ASP A 156 -12.47 -1.52 -8.24
N LEU A 157 -11.39 -2.29 -8.08
CA LEU A 157 -10.05 -1.76 -7.82
C LEU A 157 -9.54 -0.84 -8.94
N CYS A 158 -9.83 -1.13 -10.21
CA CYS A 158 -9.39 -0.26 -11.31
C CYS A 158 -10.13 1.08 -11.33
N ARG A 159 -11.22 1.23 -10.57
CA ARG A 159 -11.98 2.47 -10.38
C ARG A 159 -11.59 3.21 -9.10
N GLY A 160 -10.66 2.66 -8.33
CA GLY A 160 -10.26 3.19 -7.03
C GLY A 160 -11.18 2.74 -5.90
N ASP A 161 -12.12 1.82 -6.16
CA ASP A 161 -13.06 1.32 -5.18
C ASP A 161 -12.42 0.15 -4.40
N ASP A 162 -12.24 0.36 -3.09
CA ASP A 162 -11.74 -0.64 -2.17
C ASP A 162 -12.47 -0.54 -0.83
N HIS A 163 -13.32 -1.51 -0.55
CA HIS A 163 -14.14 -1.55 0.66
C HIS A 163 -13.48 -2.31 1.82
N ARG A 164 -12.23 -2.77 1.66
CA ARG A 164 -11.53 -3.47 2.74
C ARG A 164 -11.22 -2.48 3.86
N LEU A 165 -11.67 -2.79 5.06
CA LEU A 165 -11.34 -2.04 6.26
C LEU A 165 -9.89 -2.32 6.70
N VAL A 166 -9.35 -1.42 7.50
CA VAL A 166 -8.12 -1.67 8.25
C VAL A 166 -8.46 -2.64 9.38
N ASP A 167 -7.87 -3.83 9.33
CA ASP A 167 -8.15 -4.93 10.27
C ASP A 167 -7.01 -5.05 11.31
N PRO A 168 -7.20 -4.59 12.55
CA PRO A 168 -6.16 -4.65 13.58
C PRO A 168 -5.89 -6.07 14.10
N ASP A 169 -6.82 -7.01 13.92
CA ASP A 169 -6.80 -8.32 14.58
C ASP A 169 -6.34 -9.46 13.67
N ARG A 170 -5.79 -9.16 12.49
CA ARG A 170 -5.45 -10.17 11.47
C ARG A 170 -4.45 -11.23 12.02
N PRO A 171 -4.89 -12.46 12.31
CA PRO A 171 -3.99 -13.45 12.89
C PRO A 171 -3.07 -14.02 11.81
N ARG A 172 -1.81 -14.31 12.17
CA ARG A 172 -0.88 -15.02 11.30
C ARG A 172 -1.41 -16.44 11.06
N LYS A 173 -1.71 -16.77 9.80
CA LYS A 173 -2.33 -18.07 9.43
C LYS A 173 -1.33 -19.18 9.14
N SER A 174 -0.09 -18.86 8.77
CA SER A 174 0.93 -19.87 8.43
C SER A 174 2.35 -19.43 8.79
N LEU A 175 3.18 -20.41 9.11
CA LEU A 175 4.62 -20.31 9.30
C LEU A 175 5.25 -21.39 8.42
N SER A 176 5.96 -20.97 7.37
CA SER A 176 6.79 -21.85 6.54
C SER A 176 8.24 -21.40 6.68
N THR A 177 9.15 -22.36 6.77
CA THR A 177 10.60 -22.17 6.71
C THR A 177 11.09 -22.92 5.49
N GLU A 178 11.63 -22.19 4.52
CA GLU A 178 12.23 -22.74 3.31
C GLU A 178 13.73 -22.45 3.34
N GLU A 179 14.55 -23.48 3.14
CA GLU A 179 15.98 -23.36 2.86
C GLU A 179 16.18 -23.66 1.37
N THR A 180 16.94 -22.81 0.68
CA THR A 180 17.26 -22.92 -0.75
C THR A 180 18.74 -23.20 -0.95
#